data_AF-A0A8J3U1T8-F1
#
_entry.id   AF-A0A8J3U1T8-F1
#
_cell.length_a   1.000
_cell.length_b   1.000
_cell.length_c   1.000
_cell.angle_alpha   90.00
_cell.angle_beta   90.00
_cell.angle_gamma   90.00
#
_symmetry.space_group_name_H-M   'P 1'
#
loop_
_entity.id
_entity.type
_entity.pdbx_description
1 polymer ?
#
loop_
_entity_poly.entity_id
_entity_poly.type
_entity_poly.pdbx_seq_one_letter_code
_entity_poly.pdbx_strand_id
1 'polypeptide(L)'
;MTPGFGLEWVPREPPLPAVAVAGSGPVAAALAASARSRVLEGAQLRVAAADDWILVLGGEEDLPWADGAHYLGLDAGLLVPTTRTPVPRAELWRDHLVAGHPAGRIAALMPSHALVTDMPLRPVDPASLEDG
;
A
#
# COMPACT_ATOMS: atom_id res chain seq x y z
N MET A 1 13.55 -2.92 -25.94
CA MET A 1 14.16 -2.16 -24.83
C MET A 1 13.25 -0.97 -24.59
N THR A 2 12.29 -1.11 -23.68
CA THR A 2 11.38 -0.02 -23.32
C THR A 2 12.18 1.01 -22.53
N PRO A 3 12.17 2.31 -22.86
CA PRO A 3 12.85 3.29 -22.04
C PRO A 3 12.25 3.25 -20.64
N GLY A 4 13.06 2.90 -19.64
CA GLY A 4 12.68 3.06 -18.24
C GLY A 4 12.72 4.54 -17.93
N PHE A 5 11.58 5.14 -17.59
CA PHE A 5 11.58 6.51 -17.07
C PHE A 5 12.24 6.49 -15.69
N GLY A 6 13.15 7.43 -15.42
CA GLY A 6 13.76 7.56 -14.10
C GLY A 6 12.71 7.97 -13.08
N LEU A 7 12.55 7.20 -12.00
CA LEU A 7 11.65 7.56 -10.91
C LEU A 7 12.27 8.68 -10.08
N GLU A 8 11.62 9.82 -10.07
CA GLU A 8 11.90 10.93 -9.16
C GLU A 8 10.72 11.14 -8.21
N TRP A 9 11.00 11.62 -7.00
CA TRP A 9 10.00 11.97 -6.01
C TRP A 9 10.06 13.45 -5.71
N VAL A 10 8.95 14.15 -5.98
CA VAL A 10 8.81 15.55 -5.59
C VAL A 10 7.95 15.67 -4.34
N PRO A 11 8.22 16.63 -3.44
CA PRO A 11 7.35 16.93 -2.31
C PRO A 11 5.92 17.25 -2.79
N ARG A 12 4.93 16.79 -2.03
CA ARG A 12 3.52 17.05 -2.29
C ARG A 12 2.91 17.93 -1.21
N GLU A 13 2.22 18.99 -1.62
CA GLU A 13 1.41 19.85 -0.77
C GLU A 13 0.08 20.17 -1.50
N PRO A 14 -1.10 19.82 -0.94
CA PRO A 14 -1.29 19.12 0.33
C PRO A 14 -0.94 17.62 0.27
N PRO A 15 -0.58 17.00 1.42
CA PRO A 15 -0.43 15.56 1.49
C PRO A 15 -1.76 14.86 1.13
N LEU A 16 -1.66 13.66 0.55
CA LEU A 16 -2.82 12.81 0.33
C LEU A 16 -3.35 12.27 1.67
N PRO A 17 -4.67 12.08 1.80
CA PRO A 17 -5.22 11.27 2.89
C PRO A 17 -4.68 9.84 2.79
N ALA A 18 -4.33 9.25 3.92
CA ALA A 18 -3.86 7.88 3.95
C ALA A 18 -5.03 6.92 3.74
N VAL A 19 -4.90 6.02 2.76
CA VAL A 19 -5.88 4.96 2.47
C VAL A 19 -5.27 3.56 2.58
N ALA A 20 -3.95 3.50 2.75
CA ALA A 20 -3.23 2.28 3.02
C ALA A 20 -1.96 2.53 3.83
N VAL A 21 -1.48 1.48 4.50
CA VAL A 21 -0.17 1.45 5.14
C VAL A 21 0.55 0.16 4.76
N ALA A 22 1.83 0.28 4.41
CA ALA A 22 2.66 -0.82 3.98
C ALA A 22 3.92 -0.96 4.84
N GLY A 23 4.37 -2.19 5.05
CA GLY A 23 5.62 -2.46 5.75
C GLY A 23 6.17 -3.82 5.38
N SER A 24 7.47 -4.02 5.58
CA SER A 24 8.17 -5.28 5.35
C SER A 24 8.94 -5.73 6.58
N GLY A 25 9.29 -7.02 6.62
CA GLY A 25 10.08 -7.62 7.70
C GLY A 25 9.45 -7.37 9.09
N PRO A 26 10.19 -6.82 10.07
CA PRO A 26 9.65 -6.61 11.42
C PRO A 26 8.49 -5.61 11.45
N VAL A 27 8.45 -4.65 10.51
CA VAL A 27 7.33 -3.71 10.39
C VAL A 27 6.08 -4.43 9.89
N ALA A 28 6.23 -5.43 9.02
CA ALA A 28 5.09 -6.23 8.55
C ALA A 28 4.41 -6.98 9.70
N ALA A 29 5.19 -7.63 10.57
CA ALA A 29 4.67 -8.31 11.75
C ALA A 29 3.97 -7.35 12.72
N ALA A 30 4.55 -6.17 12.97
CA ALA A 30 3.94 -5.14 13.81
C ALA A 30 2.62 -4.61 13.20
N LEU A 31 2.59 -4.39 11.89
CA LEU A 31 1.39 -3.98 11.16
C LEU A 31 0.31 -5.05 11.19
N ALA A 32 0.66 -6.33 11.04
CA ALA A 32 -0.29 -7.44 11.12
C ALA A 32 -0.94 -7.51 12.51
N ALA A 33 -0.14 -7.42 13.59
CA ALA A 33 -0.64 -7.40 14.96
C ALA A 33 -1.55 -6.19 15.23
N SER A 34 -1.15 -5.00 14.77
CA SER A 34 -1.94 -3.76 14.94
C SER A 34 -3.23 -3.78 14.12
N ALA A 35 -3.17 -4.26 12.87
CA ALA A 35 -4.36 -4.46 12.02
C ALA A 35 -5.35 -5.44 12.67
N ARG A 36 -4.85 -6.52 13.27
CA ARG A 36 -5.68 -7.47 14.03
C ARG A 36 -6.41 -6.79 15.18
N SER A 37 -5.71 -5.98 16.00
CA SER A 37 -6.34 -5.23 17.09
C SER A 37 -7.47 -4.35 16.56
N ARG A 38 -7.19 -3.56 15.52
CA ARG A 38 -8.18 -2.65 14.93
C ARG A 38 -9.42 -3.38 14.40
N VAL A 39 -9.23 -4.52 13.73
CA VAL A 39 -10.36 -5.34 13.24
C VAL A 39 -11.19 -5.89 14.39
N LEU A 40 -10.56 -6.32 15.49
CA LEU A 40 -11.27 -6.74 16.71
C LEU A 40 -12.04 -5.59 17.37
N GLU A 41 -11.57 -4.36 17.20
CA GLU A 41 -12.23 -3.12 17.64
C GLU A 41 -13.32 -2.65 16.66
N GLY A 42 -13.53 -3.34 15.54
CA GLY A 42 -14.60 -3.09 14.56
C GLY A 42 -14.15 -2.39 13.27
N ALA A 43 -12.86 -2.08 13.13
CA ALA A 43 -12.32 -1.41 11.94
C ALA A 43 -12.52 -2.25 10.68
N GLN A 44 -12.84 -1.59 9.57
CA GLN A 44 -13.07 -2.25 8.28
C GLN A 44 -11.78 -2.28 7.45
N LEU A 45 -10.82 -3.10 7.88
CA LEU A 45 -9.52 -3.23 7.22
C LEU A 45 -9.50 -4.36 6.19
N ARG A 46 -8.71 -4.19 5.14
CA ARG A 46 -8.38 -5.22 4.16
C ARG A 46 -6.89 -5.38 4.11
N VAL A 47 -6.40 -6.61 4.00
CA VAL A 47 -4.97 -6.89 4.05
C VAL A 47 -4.56 -7.68 2.80
N ALA A 48 -3.46 -7.28 2.18
CA ALA A 48 -2.80 -8.03 1.13
C ALA A 48 -1.34 -8.26 1.55
N ALA A 49 -0.84 -9.46 1.34
CA ALA A 49 0.57 -9.78 1.52
C ALA A 49 1.20 -10.07 0.15
N ALA A 50 2.40 -9.55 -0.10
CA ALA A 50 3.18 -9.81 -1.31
C ALA A 50 4.67 -9.55 -1.03
N ASP A 51 5.55 -10.47 -1.46
CA ASP A 51 7.01 -10.29 -1.46
C ASP A 51 7.61 -9.79 -0.12
N ASP A 52 7.22 -10.42 1.00
CA ASP A 52 7.59 -10.04 2.39
C ASP A 52 7.03 -8.70 2.89
N TRP A 53 6.13 -8.08 2.12
CA TRP A 53 5.36 -6.91 2.51
C TRP A 53 3.95 -7.28 2.92
N ILE A 54 3.44 -6.52 3.89
CA ILE A 54 2.01 -6.39 4.16
C ILE A 54 1.55 -5.02 3.68
N LEU A 55 0.37 -5.00 3.06
CA LEU A 55 -0.37 -3.80 2.68
C LEU A 55 -1.73 -3.86 3.37
N VAL A 56 -1.99 -2.93 4.26
CA VAL A 56 -3.27 -2.79 4.96
C VAL A 56 -4.01 -1.60 4.36
N LEU A 57 -5.23 -1.82 3.87
CA LEU A 57 -6.11 -0.80 3.31
C LEU A 57 -7.27 -0.52 4.27
N GLY A 58 -7.68 0.73 4.36
CA GLY A 58 -8.74 1.16 5.27
C GLY A 58 -8.97 2.67 5.21
N GLY A 59 -9.95 3.16 5.97
CA GLY A 59 -10.09 4.59 6.23
C GLY A 59 -8.94 5.11 7.10
N GLU A 60 -8.58 6.38 6.95
CA GLU A 60 -7.43 6.98 7.65
C GLU A 60 -7.47 6.78 9.18
N GLU A 61 -8.66 6.84 9.78
CA GLU A 61 -8.88 6.63 11.22
C GLU A 61 -8.70 5.17 11.69
N ASP A 62 -8.90 4.23 10.77
CA ASP A 62 -8.82 2.79 11.00
C ASP A 62 -7.41 2.23 10.77
N LEU A 63 -6.57 2.94 10.00
CA LEU A 63 -5.26 2.44 9.62
C LEU A 63 -4.37 2.20 10.84
N PRO A 64 -3.72 1.03 10.92
CA PRO A 64 -2.82 0.73 12.02
C PRO A 64 -1.59 1.64 12.00
N TRP A 65 -1.06 1.89 13.19
CA TRP A 65 0.19 2.62 13.35
C TRP A 65 1.36 1.69 13.66
N ALA A 66 2.46 1.87 12.94
CA ALA A 66 3.72 1.18 13.19
C ALA A 66 4.89 2.07 12.76
N ASP A 67 5.93 2.12 13.61
CA ASP A 67 7.18 2.79 13.26
C ASP A 67 7.83 2.17 12.03
N GLY A 68 8.29 3.02 11.12
CA GLY A 68 8.91 2.61 9.86
C GLY A 68 7.93 2.16 8.78
N ALA A 69 6.62 2.22 9.03
CA ALA A 69 5.62 1.94 8.01
C ALA A 69 5.49 3.08 6.99
N HIS A 70 5.12 2.71 5.76
CA HIS A 70 4.85 3.64 4.67
C HIS A 70 3.36 3.91 4.58
N TYR A 71 2.94 5.13 4.91
CA TYR A 71 1.57 5.60 4.69
C TYR A 71 1.37 6.02 3.24
N LEU A 72 0.35 5.46 2.61
CA LEU A 72 0.10 5.60 1.19
C LEU A 72 -1.28 6.23 0.94
N GLY A 73 -1.30 7.21 0.05
CA GLY A 73 -2.51 7.78 -0.53
C GLY A 73 -2.75 7.26 -1.94
N LEU A 74 -3.98 7.38 -2.42
CA LEU A 74 -4.35 7.01 -3.79
C LEU A 74 -4.17 8.20 -4.74
N ASP A 75 -3.30 8.06 -5.74
CA ASP A 75 -3.06 9.05 -6.79
C ASP A 75 -3.27 8.39 -8.16
N ALA A 76 -4.31 8.80 -8.89
CA ALA A 76 -4.66 8.24 -10.20
C ALA A 76 -4.74 6.70 -10.26
N GLY A 77 -5.15 6.04 -9.17
CA GLY A 77 -5.25 4.58 -9.08
C GLY A 77 -3.96 3.85 -8.67
N LEU A 78 -2.91 4.59 -8.30
CA LEU A 78 -1.65 4.09 -7.75
C LEU A 78 -1.55 4.47 -6.26
N LEU A 79 -1.17 3.54 -5.40
CA LEU A 79 -0.82 3.88 -4.02
C LEU A 79 0.59 4.46 -3.98
N VAL A 80 0.74 5.65 -3.41
CA VAL A 80 2.01 6.39 -3.32
C VAL A 80 2.17 7.01 -1.94
N PRO A 81 3.39 7.31 -1.45
CA PRO A 81 3.58 8.01 -0.18
C PRO A 81 2.75 9.28 -0.10
N THR A 82 2.06 9.50 1.02
CA THR A 82 1.11 10.62 1.16
C THR A 82 1.74 12.00 0.93
N THR A 83 3.02 12.16 1.24
CA THR A 83 3.76 13.43 1.18
C THR A 83 4.61 13.58 -0.08
N ARG A 84 4.56 12.64 -1.03
CA ARG A 84 5.39 12.67 -2.24
C ARG A 84 4.59 12.30 -3.49
N THR A 85 4.94 12.93 -4.60
CA THR A 85 4.38 12.62 -5.92
C THR A 85 5.48 12.01 -6.79
N PRO A 86 5.23 10.88 -7.46
CA PRO A 86 6.20 10.33 -8.41
C PRO A 86 6.23 11.16 -9.69
N VAL A 87 7.42 11.29 -10.28
CA VAL A 87 7.64 11.85 -11.61
C VAL A 87 8.30 10.76 -12.47
N PRO A 88 7.77 10.49 -13.69
CA PRO A 88 6.58 11.08 -14.30
C PRO A 88 5.27 10.73 -13.55
N ARG A 89 4.13 11.31 -13.97
CA ARG A 89 2.84 11.25 -13.24
C ARG A 89 2.43 9.82 -12.85
N ALA A 90 1.77 9.68 -11.71
CA ALA A 90 1.36 8.39 -11.14
C ALA A 90 0.57 7.50 -12.10
N GLU A 91 -0.25 8.07 -13.00
CA GLU A 91 -0.99 7.32 -14.03
C GLU A 91 -0.07 6.48 -14.94
N LEU A 92 1.10 7.02 -15.32
CA LEU A 92 2.05 6.34 -16.19
C LEU A 92 2.76 5.20 -15.45
N TRP A 93 3.09 5.42 -14.18
CA TRP A 93 3.63 4.37 -13.32
C TRP A 93 2.62 3.26 -13.07
N ARG A 94 1.35 3.62 -12.82
CA ARG A 94 0.28 2.64 -12.67
C ARG A 94 0.17 1.77 -13.92
N ASP A 95 0.05 2.39 -15.09
CA ASP A 95 -0.08 1.69 -16.37
C ASP A 95 1.12 0.78 -16.61
N HIS A 96 2.33 1.24 -16.29
CA HIS A 96 3.55 0.44 -16.39
C HIS A 96 3.56 -0.75 -15.42
N LEU A 97 3.18 -0.55 -14.16
CA LEU A 97 3.22 -1.57 -13.12
C LEU A 97 2.15 -2.65 -13.31
N VAL A 98 0.96 -2.28 -13.77
CA VAL A 98 -0.13 -3.25 -14.00
C VAL A 98 -0.08 -3.86 -15.40
N ALA A 99 0.78 -3.35 -16.30
CA ALA A 99 0.99 -3.93 -17.62
C ALA A 99 1.50 -5.37 -17.50
N GLY A 100 0.71 -6.33 -17.99
CA GLY A 100 1.03 -7.76 -17.90
C GLY A 100 0.40 -8.48 -16.70
N HIS A 101 -0.32 -7.78 -15.83
CA HIS A 101 -1.12 -8.38 -14.78
C HIS A 101 -2.61 -8.45 -15.16
N PRO A 102 -3.38 -9.42 -14.64
CA PRO A 102 -4.82 -9.47 -14.83
C PRO A 102 -5.51 -8.25 -14.21
N ALA A 103 -6.73 -7.94 -14.66
CA ALA A 103 -7.53 -6.87 -14.08
C ALA A 103 -7.80 -7.10 -12.57
N GLY A 104 -7.97 -6.01 -11.81
CA GLY A 104 -8.28 -6.08 -10.38
C GLY A 104 -7.05 -6.10 -9.45
N ARG A 105 -5.84 -5.83 -9.95
CA ARG A 105 -4.67 -5.62 -9.10
C ARG A 105 -4.62 -4.22 -8.50
N ILE A 106 -4.06 -4.14 -7.30
CA ILE A 106 -3.58 -2.90 -6.70
C ILE A 106 -2.10 -2.78 -6.99
N ALA A 107 -1.66 -1.58 -7.37
CA ALA A 107 -0.26 -1.23 -7.44
C ALA A 107 0.08 -0.20 -6.34
N ALA A 108 1.22 -0.40 -5.68
CA ALA A 108 1.82 0.56 -4.78
C ALA A 108 3.25 0.87 -5.25
N LEU A 109 3.61 2.14 -5.28
CA LEU A 109 4.93 2.63 -5.64
C LEU A 109 5.53 3.38 -4.46
N MET A 110 6.67 2.92 -3.97
CA MET A 110 7.41 3.48 -2.84
C MET A 110 8.83 3.84 -3.30
N PRO A 111 9.58 4.66 -2.53
CA PRO A 111 10.90 5.15 -2.95
C PRO A 111 11.92 4.10 -3.36
N SER A 112 11.82 2.89 -2.81
CA SER A 112 12.79 1.80 -3.05
C SER A 112 12.13 0.51 -3.53
N HIS A 113 10.81 0.50 -3.73
CA HIS A 113 10.08 -0.73 -3.99
C HIS A 113 8.74 -0.45 -4.68
N ALA A 114 8.28 -1.40 -5.49
CA ALA A 114 6.94 -1.39 -6.07
C ALA A 114 6.27 -2.73 -5.79
N LEU A 115 5.01 -2.69 -5.37
CA LEU A 115 4.19 -3.85 -5.08
C LEU A 115 3.04 -3.90 -6.07
N VAL A 116 2.78 -5.08 -6.62
CA VAL A 116 1.57 -5.35 -7.40
C VAL A 116 0.93 -6.61 -6.82
N THR A 117 -0.24 -6.46 -6.23
CA THR A 117 -0.93 -7.55 -5.54
C THR A 117 -2.41 -7.58 -5.90
N ASP A 118 -3.08 -8.69 -5.60
CA ASP A 118 -4.53 -8.77 -5.79
C ASP A 118 -5.24 -7.77 -4.90
N MET A 119 -6.33 -7.16 -5.38
CA MET A 119 -7.18 -6.38 -4.49
C MET A 119 -7.84 -7.33 -3.49
N PRO A 120 -7.56 -7.22 -2.18
CA PRO A 120 -8.31 -7.99 -1.21
C PRO A 120 -9.78 -7.53 -1.26
N LEU A 121 -10.65 -8.40 -1.78
CA LEU A 121 -12.06 -8.09 -1.99
C LEU A 121 -12.87 -8.14 -0.68
N ARG A 122 -12.35 -8.80 0.36
CA ARG A 122 -13.03 -8.98 1.65
C ARG A 122 -12.28 -8.30 2.78
N PRO A 123 -12.99 -7.82 3.82
CA PRO A 123 -12.38 -7.46 5.09
C PRO A 123 -11.52 -8.63 5.60
N VAL A 124 -10.41 -8.33 6.25
CA VAL A 124 -9.54 -9.36 6.81
C VAL A 124 -10.25 -10.08 7.96
N ASP A 125 -10.20 -11.41 7.96
CA ASP A 125 -10.60 -12.20 9.12
C ASP A 125 -9.44 -12.20 10.13
N PRO A 126 -9.68 -11.85 11.41
CA PRO A 126 -8.61 -11.69 12.39
C PRO A 126 -7.83 -12.98 12.68
N ALA A 127 -8.38 -14.17 12.39
CA ALA A 127 -7.67 -15.44 12.53
C ALA A 127 -6.68 -15.72 11.37
N SER A 128 -6.81 -15.01 10.25
CA SER A 128 -5.92 -15.19 9.10
C SER A 128 -4.58 -14.45 9.23
N LEU A 129 -4.41 -13.65 10.28
CA LEU A 129 -3.20 -12.88 10.59
C LEU A 129 -2.22 -13.63 11.52
N GLU A 130 -2.50 -14.91 11.84
CA GLU A 130 -1.71 -15.71 12.79
C GLU A 130 -0.53 -16.48 12.16
N ASP A 131 -0.42 -16.53 10.82
CA ASP A 131 0.53 -17.38 10.08
C ASP A 131 1.62 -16.59 9.30
N GLY A 132 1.86 -15.31 9.64
CA GLY A 132 2.81 -14.42 8.94
C GLY A 132 4.07 -14.10 9.74
#